data_AF-A0A821XKB1-F1
#
_entry.id   AF-A0A821XKB1-F1
#
_cell.length_a   1.000
_cell.length_b   1.000
_cell.length_c   1.000
_cell.angle_alpha   90.00
_cell.angle_beta   90.00
_cell.angle_gamma   90.00
#
_symmetry.space_group_name_H-M   'P 1'
#
loop_
_entity.id
_entity.type
_entity.pdbx_description
1 polymer ?
#
loop_
_entity_poly.entity_id
_entity_poly.type
_entity_poly.pdbx_seq_one_letter_code
_entity_poly.pdbx_strand_id
1 'polypeptide(L)'
;NQFLDSFRTYFWIEKHRWFVRYDWNPSDIIGYGILYTLPYVFQDFIYSNEILSKSTCIDDKHYSSYDCVTNFLQKNDKNNLENCSTLLSLRFPNIRHLEINIPFNDNLWLIIPTFDKLTSLYIKLSGNNLNYNQLQELFN
;
A
#
# COMPACT_ATOMS: atom_id res chain seq x y z
N ASN A 1 7.77 20.78 0.40
CA ASN A 1 8.75 19.68 0.44
C ASN A 1 9.54 19.83 -0.85
N GLN A 2 10.58 20.68 -0.85
CA GLN A 2 11.11 21.31 -2.08
C GLN A 2 11.48 20.31 -3.18
N PHE A 3 11.93 19.11 -2.79
CA PHE A 3 12.21 18.03 -3.73
C PHE A 3 10.98 17.56 -4.51
N LEU A 4 9.88 17.24 -3.82
CA LEU A 4 8.66 16.78 -4.48
C LEU A 4 8.01 17.88 -5.33
N ASP A 5 8.12 19.13 -4.86
CA ASP A 5 7.61 20.30 -5.57
C ASP A 5 8.34 20.53 -6.91
N SER A 6 9.59 20.06 -7.06
CA SER A 6 10.33 20.12 -8.33
C SER A 6 9.72 19.27 -9.45
N PHE A 7 8.84 18.31 -9.11
CA PHE A 7 8.10 17.49 -10.07
C PHE A 7 6.74 18.09 -10.46
N ARG A 8 6.33 19.23 -9.89
CA ARG A 8 5.10 19.95 -10.29
C ARG A 8 5.33 20.78 -11.57
N THR A 9 5.78 20.13 -12.63
CA THR A 9 6.05 20.79 -13.92
C THR A 9 4.97 20.50 -14.96
N TYR A 10 4.92 21.33 -16.01
CA TYR A 10 4.04 21.11 -17.16
C TYR A 10 4.20 19.71 -17.78
N PHE A 11 5.43 19.19 -17.80
CA PHE A 11 5.70 17.84 -18.30
C PHE A 11 4.92 16.78 -17.53
N TRP A 12 5.06 16.75 -16.20
CA TRP A 12 4.43 15.71 -15.38
C TRP A 12 2.91 15.89 -15.29
N ILE A 13 2.45 17.08 -14.93
CA ILE A 13 1.05 17.31 -14.54
C ILE A 13 0.15 17.51 -15.76
N GLU A 14 0.50 18.42 -16.67
CA GLU A 14 -0.39 18.80 -17.78
C GLU A 14 -0.26 17.85 -18.97
N LYS A 15 0.97 17.60 -19.41
CA LYS A 15 1.24 16.78 -20.61
C LYS A 15 0.97 15.30 -20.36
N HIS A 16 1.48 14.76 -19.25
CA HIS A 16 1.43 13.32 -18.96
C HIS A 16 0.32 12.93 -17.98
N ARG A 17 -0.27 13.89 -17.24
CA ARG A 17 -1.23 13.61 -16.16
C ARG A 17 -0.69 12.59 -15.16
N TRP A 18 0.61 12.66 -14.92
CA TRP A 18 1.30 11.82 -13.95
C TRP A 18 1.60 12.63 -12.71
N PHE A 19 1.17 12.09 -11.57
CA PHE A 19 1.55 12.65 -10.27
C PHE A 19 2.73 11.87 -9.73
N VAL A 20 3.73 12.56 -9.21
CA VAL A 20 4.88 11.93 -8.57
C VAL A 20 4.54 11.71 -7.10
N ARG A 21 4.76 10.50 -6.62
CA ARG A 21 4.59 10.11 -5.22
C ARG A 21 5.95 9.72 -4.65
N TYR A 22 6.19 10.18 -3.43
CA TYR A 22 7.36 9.86 -2.64
C TYR A 22 6.93 9.16 -1.36
N ASP A 23 7.40 7.93 -1.19
CA ASP A 23 7.15 7.10 -0.01
C ASP A 23 8.46 6.92 0.76
N TRP A 24 8.44 7.09 2.08
CA TRP A 24 9.63 6.95 2.92
C TRP A 24 9.29 6.40 4.30
N ASN A 25 10.23 5.69 4.93
CA ASN A 25 10.12 5.28 6.32
C ASN A 25 10.94 6.25 7.19
N PRO A 26 10.32 7.06 8.07
CA PRO A 26 11.05 7.98 8.96
C PRO A 26 11.89 7.25 10.03
N SER A 27 11.63 5.97 10.26
CA SER A 27 12.38 5.11 11.18
C SER A 27 13.58 4.43 10.52
N ASP A 28 13.71 4.50 9.19
CA ASP A 28 14.87 3.97 8.48
C ASP A 28 16.09 4.86 8.74
N ILE A 29 17.10 4.30 9.40
CA ILE A 29 18.34 4.98 9.79
C ILE A 29 19.12 5.43 8.54
N ILE A 30 18.99 4.70 7.42
CA ILE A 30 19.67 5.03 6.17
C ILE A 30 18.90 6.10 5.38
N GLY A 31 17.60 6.26 5.66
CA GLY A 31 16.75 7.31 5.09
C GLY A 31 16.40 7.09 3.62
N TYR A 32 16.26 5.84 3.17
CA TYR A 32 15.83 5.58 1.80
C TYR A 32 14.35 5.91 1.60
N GLY A 33 14.03 6.39 0.41
CA GLY A 33 12.67 6.59 -0.05
C GLY A 33 12.50 6.18 -1.49
N ILE A 34 11.27 5.88 -1.88
CA ILE A 34 10.90 5.42 -3.21
C ILE A 34 10.13 6.53 -3.90
N LEU A 35 10.54 6.87 -5.11
CA LEU A 35 9.87 7.84 -5.97
C LEU A 35 9.26 7.11 -7.17
N TYR A 36 7.98 7.37 -7.44
CA TYR A 36 7.28 6.77 -8.56
C TYR A 36 6.14 7.65 -9.08
N THR A 37 5.59 7.31 -10.25
CA THR A 37 4.44 8.00 -10.83
C THR A 37 3.12 7.31 -10.47
N LEU A 38 2.06 8.10 -10.41
CA LEU A 38 0.67 7.67 -10.44
C LEU A 38 0.11 7.92 -11.85
N PRO A 39 -0.61 6.96 -12.47
CA PRO A 39 -1.00 5.66 -11.90
C PRO A 39 0.20 4.74 -11.66
N TYR A 40 0.10 3.91 -10.63
CA TYR A 40 1.17 3.01 -10.21
C TYR A 40 1.38 1.90 -11.25
N VAL A 41 2.60 1.76 -11.74
CA VAL A 41 2.92 0.85 -12.87
C VAL A 41 3.56 -0.47 -12.44
N PHE A 42 4.00 -0.59 -11.18
CA PHE A 42 4.67 -1.80 -10.71
C PHE A 42 3.67 -2.88 -10.31
N GLN A 43 4.09 -4.13 -10.45
CA GLN A 43 3.28 -5.31 -10.11
C GLN A 43 3.31 -5.63 -8.62
N ASP A 44 4.40 -5.26 -7.95
CA ASP A 44 4.62 -5.52 -6.54
C ASP A 44 4.30 -4.28 -5.72
N PHE A 45 3.50 -4.46 -4.66
CA PHE A 45 3.26 -3.43 -3.67
C PHE A 45 3.60 -3.96 -2.28
N ILE A 46 4.54 -3.29 -1.62
CA ILE A 46 4.94 -3.61 -0.25
C ILE A 46 4.31 -2.58 0.68
N TYR A 47 3.34 -3.02 1.46
CA TYR A 47 2.75 -2.21 2.51
C TYR A 47 3.54 -2.35 3.81
N SER A 48 3.81 -1.22 4.46
CA SER A 48 4.31 -1.16 5.83
C SER A 48 3.67 0.04 6.53
N ASN A 49 3.22 -0.15 7.77
CA ASN A 49 2.61 0.90 8.60
C ASN A 49 3.59 2.01 8.99
N GLU A 50 4.89 1.81 8.78
CA GLU A 50 5.92 2.82 9.04
C GLU A 50 6.12 3.76 7.83
N ILE A 51 5.54 3.46 6.66
CA ILE A 51 5.73 4.26 5.45
C ILE A 51 4.80 5.49 5.47
N LEU A 52 5.41 6.66 5.31
CA LEU A 52 4.74 7.92 5.03
C LEU A 52 4.80 8.25 3.54
N SER A 53 3.80 8.99 3.05
CA SER A 53 3.67 9.31 1.63
C SER A 53 3.32 10.78 1.41
N LYS A 54 3.83 11.35 0.30
CA LYS A 54 3.41 12.65 -0.24
C LYS A 54 3.34 12.59 -1.76
N SER A 55 2.39 13.29 -2.36
CA SER A 55 2.21 13.35 -3.81
C SER A 55 2.23 14.79 -4.35
N THR A 56 2.52 14.93 -5.64
CA THR A 56 2.24 16.16 -6.41
C THR A 56 0.76 16.31 -6.76
N CYS A 57 -0.09 15.31 -6.47
CA CYS A 57 -1.54 15.47 -6.56
C CYS A 57 -2.03 16.55 -5.58
N ILE A 58 -3.06 17.31 -5.97
CA ILE A 58 -3.64 18.38 -5.14
C ILE A 58 -4.73 17.84 -4.21
N ASP A 59 -5.36 16.72 -4.60
CA ASP A 59 -6.38 16.03 -3.82
C ASP A 59 -5.86 14.66 -3.37
N ASP A 60 -5.27 14.60 -2.19
CA ASP A 60 -4.79 13.34 -1.57
C ASP A 60 -5.94 12.34 -1.29
N LYS A 61 -7.20 12.73 -1.50
CA LYS A 61 -8.38 11.85 -1.37
C LYS A 61 -8.73 11.10 -2.64
N HIS A 62 -8.00 11.30 -3.75
CA HIS A 62 -8.24 10.48 -4.93
C HIS A 62 -7.93 9.02 -4.63
N TYR A 63 -9.00 8.22 -4.58
CA TYR A 63 -8.93 6.76 -4.58
C TYR A 63 -8.05 6.32 -5.74
N SER A 64 -6.81 5.99 -5.43
CA SER A 64 -5.84 5.57 -6.43
C SER A 64 -6.06 4.08 -6.59
N SER A 65 -6.61 3.69 -7.74
CA SER A 65 -6.68 2.28 -8.12
C SER A 65 -5.30 1.84 -8.61
N TYR A 66 -4.74 0.82 -7.99
CA TYR A 66 -3.44 0.25 -8.30
C TYR A 66 -3.65 -0.97 -9.19
N ASP A 67 -4.19 -0.74 -10.38
CA ASP A 67 -4.65 -1.81 -11.28
C ASP A 67 -3.51 -2.73 -11.75
N CYS A 68 -2.28 -2.22 -11.82
CA CYS A 68 -1.12 -3.02 -12.21
C CYS A 68 -0.61 -3.95 -11.11
N VAL A 69 -1.01 -3.72 -9.86
CA VAL A 69 -0.52 -4.51 -8.72
C VAL A 69 -1.19 -5.87 -8.71
N THR A 70 -0.36 -6.91 -8.82
CA THR A 70 -0.78 -8.31 -8.71
C THR A 70 -0.23 -8.97 -7.46
N ASN A 71 0.84 -8.43 -6.87
CA ASN A 71 1.51 -8.98 -5.70
C ASN A 71 1.43 -7.96 -4.57
N PHE A 72 0.75 -8.31 -3.48
CA PHE A 72 0.65 -7.47 -2.29
C PHE A 72 1.36 -8.15 -1.13
N LEU A 73 2.28 -7.42 -0.50
CA LEU A 73 3.06 -7.88 0.63
C LEU A 73 2.89 -6.93 1.81
N GLN A 74 2.36 -7.42 2.93
CA GLN A 74 2.30 -6.68 4.18
C GLN A 74 3.51 -6.99 5.07
N LYS A 75 4.38 -5.99 5.25
CA LYS A 75 5.46 -5.98 6.24
C LYS A 75 5.02 -5.20 7.46
N ASN A 76 4.26 -5.86 8.35
CA ASN A 76 3.97 -5.34 9.68
C ASN A 76 4.96 -5.92 10.68
N ASP A 77 5.85 -5.08 11.21
CA ASP A 77 6.84 -5.50 12.22
C ASP A 77 6.41 -5.16 13.66
N LYS A 78 5.36 -4.36 13.87
CA LYS A 78 4.88 -3.95 15.21
C LYS A 78 3.35 -3.83 15.28
N ASN A 79 2.78 -4.23 16.42
CA ASN A 79 1.36 -4.19 16.81
C ASN A 79 0.66 -2.80 16.76
N ASN A 80 1.27 -1.79 16.16
CA ASN A 80 0.69 -0.45 16.09
C ASN A 80 -0.29 -0.38 14.91
N LEU A 81 -1.52 -0.75 15.20
CA LEU A 81 -2.67 -0.78 14.31
C LEU A 81 -3.27 0.62 14.04
N GLU A 82 -2.76 1.67 14.70
CA GLU A 82 -3.49 2.94 14.85
C GLU A 82 -3.27 3.97 13.73
N ASN A 83 -2.29 3.80 12.82
CA ASN A 83 -2.00 4.79 11.78
C ASN A 83 -2.17 4.25 10.34
N CYS A 84 -3.38 3.82 9.99
CA CYS A 84 -3.74 3.39 8.63
C CYS A 84 -4.50 4.44 7.80
N SER A 85 -4.43 5.73 8.14
CA SER A 85 -5.15 6.77 7.39
C SER A 85 -4.69 6.90 5.93
N THR A 86 -3.44 6.54 5.62
CA THR A 86 -2.88 6.53 4.26
C THR A 86 -3.35 5.35 3.39
N LEU A 87 -3.93 4.30 3.98
CA LEU A 87 -4.42 3.14 3.25
C LEU A 87 -5.83 3.30 2.70
N LEU A 88 -6.68 4.10 3.35
CA LEU A 88 -8.11 4.19 3.03
C LEU A 88 -8.39 4.65 1.59
N SER A 89 -7.41 5.24 0.91
CA SER A 89 -7.50 5.68 -0.49
C SER A 89 -6.89 4.72 -1.51
N LEU A 90 -6.26 3.62 -1.11
CA LEU A 90 -5.66 2.66 -2.04
C LEU A 90 -6.64 1.53 -2.36
N ARG A 91 -6.68 1.09 -3.62
CA ARG A 91 -7.44 -0.10 -4.02
C ARG A 91 -6.62 -0.98 -4.94
N PHE A 92 -6.67 -2.29 -4.69
CA PHE A 92 -5.88 -3.29 -5.42
C PHE A 92 -6.82 -4.34 -6.06
N PRO A 93 -7.50 -4.03 -7.17
CA PRO A 93 -8.54 -4.88 -7.74
C PRO A 93 -8.02 -6.14 -8.47
N ASN A 94 -6.70 -6.24 -8.70
CA ASN A 94 -6.09 -7.27 -9.54
C ASN A 94 -5.09 -8.17 -8.79
N ILE A 95 -5.17 -8.23 -7.46
CA ILE A 95 -4.27 -9.06 -6.66
C ILE A 95 -4.44 -10.54 -7.04
N ARG A 96 -3.29 -11.19 -7.29
CA ARG A 96 -3.12 -12.62 -7.56
C ARG A 96 -2.32 -13.32 -6.48
N HIS A 97 -1.39 -12.61 -5.86
CA HIS A 97 -0.55 -13.11 -4.78
C HIS A 97 -0.68 -12.18 -3.59
N LEU A 98 -1.14 -12.72 -2.46
CA LEU A 98 -1.32 -11.98 -1.21
C LEU A 98 -0.43 -12.58 -0.13
N GLU A 99 0.44 -11.76 0.44
CA GLU A 99 1.22 -12.09 1.63
C GLU A 99 0.85 -11.15 2.78
N ILE A 100 0.32 -11.73 3.87
CA ILE A 100 -0.16 -10.98 5.03
C ILE A 100 0.32 -11.58 6.36
N ASN A 101 0.44 -10.70 7.35
CA ASN A 101 0.78 -11.08 8.73
C ASN A 101 -0.49 -11.12 9.56
N ILE A 102 -0.69 -12.16 10.37
CA ILE A 102 -1.76 -12.23 11.37
C ILE A 102 -1.20 -11.87 12.76
N PRO A 103 -1.87 -10.98 13.52
CA PRO A 103 -3.13 -10.31 13.18
C PRO A 103 -2.98 -9.20 12.13
N PHE A 104 -3.96 -9.06 11.23
CA PHE A 104 -4.03 -7.96 10.25
C PHE A 104 -5.06 -6.90 10.65
N ASN A 105 -4.98 -5.73 10.02
CA ASN A 105 -5.89 -4.60 10.23
C ASN A 105 -7.17 -4.79 9.40
N ASP A 106 -8.35 -4.55 9.99
CA ASP A 106 -9.65 -4.64 9.32
C ASP A 106 -9.74 -3.76 8.04
N ASN A 107 -8.95 -2.70 7.95
CA ASN A 107 -8.82 -1.89 6.74
C ASN A 107 -8.27 -2.65 5.52
N LEU A 108 -7.71 -3.86 5.70
CA LEU A 108 -7.28 -4.75 4.62
C LEU A 108 -8.42 -4.98 3.62
N TRP A 109 -9.64 -5.17 4.13
CA TRP A 109 -10.84 -5.40 3.33
C TRP A 109 -11.26 -4.19 2.49
N LEU A 110 -10.89 -2.98 2.92
CA LEU A 110 -11.17 -1.75 2.17
C LEU A 110 -10.22 -1.58 0.99
N ILE A 111 -8.99 -2.08 1.11
CA ILE A 111 -7.95 -1.94 0.08
C ILE A 111 -7.93 -3.11 -0.90
N ILE A 112 -8.33 -4.31 -0.48
CA ILE A 112 -8.51 -5.48 -1.35
C ILE A 112 -10.00 -5.80 -1.43
N PRO A 113 -10.74 -5.22 -2.39
CA PRO A 113 -12.19 -5.31 -2.41
C PRO A 113 -12.72 -6.70 -2.76
N THR A 114 -11.93 -7.53 -3.46
CA THR A 114 -12.31 -8.88 -3.92
C THR A 114 -11.10 -9.80 -4.00
N PHE A 115 -11.27 -11.09 -3.72
CA PHE A 115 -10.23 -12.12 -3.94
C PHE A 115 -10.46 -12.99 -5.19
N ASP A 116 -11.35 -12.59 -6.10
CA ASP A 116 -11.74 -13.39 -7.28
C ASP A 116 -10.57 -13.78 -8.19
N LYS A 117 -9.47 -13.02 -8.14
CA LYS A 117 -8.26 -13.24 -8.93
C LYS A 117 -7.11 -13.86 -8.14
N LEU A 118 -7.32 -14.14 -6.85
CA LEU A 118 -6.29 -14.66 -5.96
C LEU A 118 -5.91 -16.09 -6.35
N THR A 119 -4.63 -16.30 -6.62
CA THR A 119 -4.06 -17.61 -6.99
C THR A 119 -3.12 -18.15 -5.92
N SER A 120 -2.62 -17.29 -5.04
CA SER A 120 -1.70 -17.64 -3.98
C SER A 120 -1.94 -16.77 -2.76
N LEU A 121 -2.01 -17.41 -1.59
CA LEU A 121 -2.13 -16.76 -0.29
C LEU A 121 -1.03 -17.29 0.62
N TYR A 122 -0.19 -16.37 1.12
CA TYR A 122 0.81 -16.66 2.14
C TYR A 122 0.42 -15.93 3.42
N ILE A 123 0.39 -16.66 4.53
CA ILE A 123 0.02 -16.13 5.83
C ILE A 123 1.18 -16.35 6.79
N LYS A 124 1.73 -15.26 7.31
CA LYS A 124 2.71 -15.31 8.38
C LYS A 124 2.01 -15.15 9.72
N LEU A 125 2.23 -16.11 10.61
CA LEU A 125 1.66 -16.11 11.95
C LEU A 125 2.67 -15.43 12.89
N SER A 126 2.26 -14.30 13.48
CA SER A 126 3.10 -13.54 14.40
C SER A 126 2.64 -13.75 15.84
N GLY A 127 3.51 -14.30 16.68
CA GLY A 127 3.27 -14.48 18.12
C GLY A 127 2.63 -15.82 18.51
N ASN A 128 2.38 -15.99 19.82
CA ASN A 128 1.91 -17.25 20.41
C ASN A 128 0.38 -17.44 20.37
N ASN A 129 -0.37 -16.37 20.08
CA ASN A 129 -1.83 -16.42 19.99
C ASN A 129 -2.24 -16.45 18.53
N LEU A 130 -2.51 -17.66 18.03
CA LEU A 130 -3.10 -17.87 16.72
C LEU A 130 -4.49 -17.21 16.72
N ASN A 131 -4.62 -16.07 16.03
CA ASN A 131 -5.89 -15.39 15.88
C ASN A 131 -6.76 -16.15 14.88
N TYR A 132 -7.28 -17.31 15.31
CA TYR A 132 -8.03 -18.26 14.48
C TYR A 132 -9.25 -17.63 13.80
N ASN A 133 -9.86 -16.61 14.43
CA ASN A 133 -11.01 -15.92 13.87
C ASN A 133 -10.65 -15.22 12.55
N GLN A 134 -9.51 -14.52 12.49
CA GLN A 134 -9.04 -13.85 11.26
C GLN A 134 -8.61 -14.84 10.17
N LEU A 135 -8.12 -16.03 10.56
CA LEU A 135 -7.89 -17.11 9.60
C LEU A 135 -9.21 -17.58 9.00
N GLN A 136 -10.24 -17.81 9.82
CA GLN A 136 -11.56 -18.23 9.33
C GLN A 136 -12.20 -17.18 8.41
N GLU A 137 -12.05 -15.89 8.70
CA GLU A 137 -12.52 -14.80 7.84
C GLU A 137 -11.87 -14.79 6.44
N LEU A 138 -10.62 -15.23 6.31
CA LEU A 138 -9.93 -15.31 5.01
C LEU A 138 -10.41 -16.48 4.15
N PHE A 139 -10.95 -17.53 4.76
CA PHE A 139 -11.34 -18.77 4.08
C PHE A 139 -12.86 -18.93 3.91
N ASN A 140 -13.67 -18.03 4.46
CA ASN A 140 -15.13 -18.00 4.31
C ASN A 140 -15.56 -16.90 3.34
#